data_AF-A0A846DM59-F1
#
_entry.id   AF-A0A846DM59-F1
#
_cell.length_a   1.000
_cell.length_b   1.000
_cell.length_c   1.000
_cell.angle_alpha   90.00
_cell.angle_beta   90.00
_cell.angle_gamma   90.00
#
_symmetry.space_group_name_H-M   'P 1'
#
loop_
_entity.id
_entity.type
_entity.pdbx_description
1 polymer ?
#
loop_
_entity_poly.entity_id
_entity_poly.type
_entity_poly.pdbx_seq_one_letter_code
_entity_poly.pdbx_strand_id
1 'polypeptide(L)'
;MTQELIDLRNSILEGRYTDALAIVDDLEEMGKQTILRNIQSFILRMLMHLIKNQVEQRLTNSWAASISDSIRQIKKLNLKDNKKSYYIKEYEWKILLEDEIDAAIEAASVEACDGAYNWFQLSEMVDREQVMETAQNLLNLTYNYSVKDLTTVINDYFTQLPGGEDWKEKRKIQVRLN
;
A
#
# COMPACT_ATOMS: atom_id res chain seq x y z
N MET A 1 -0.37 -18.84 -16.92
CA MET A 1 -0.47 -19.96 -15.96
C MET A 1 -0.89 -21.29 -16.58
N THR A 2 -2.03 -21.42 -17.29
CA THR A 2 -2.45 -22.74 -17.81
C THR A 2 -1.50 -23.32 -18.87
N GLN A 3 -0.93 -22.49 -19.75
CA GLN A 3 0.00 -22.94 -20.79
C GLN A 3 1.37 -23.35 -20.22
N GLU A 4 1.96 -22.55 -19.33
CA GLU A 4 3.23 -22.87 -18.66
C GLU A 4 3.15 -24.21 -17.90
N LEU A 5 2.01 -24.51 -17.26
CA LEU A 5 1.80 -25.79 -16.57
C LEU A 5 1.68 -26.97 -17.54
N ILE A 6 1.12 -26.76 -18.72
CA ILE A 6 1.07 -27.77 -19.79
C ILE A 6 2.47 -28.03 -20.32
N ASP A 7 3.24 -26.97 -20.59
CA ASP A 7 4.60 -27.05 -21.12
C ASP A 7 5.56 -27.70 -20.10
N LEU A 8 5.41 -27.36 -18.81
CA LEU A 8 6.11 -28.02 -17.72
C LEU A 8 5.80 -29.53 -17.69
N ARG A 9 4.52 -29.90 -17.75
CA ARG A 9 4.10 -31.31 -17.76
C ARG A 9 4.70 -32.06 -18.96
N ASN A 10 4.71 -31.45 -20.14
CA ASN A 10 5.27 -32.06 -21.35
C ASN A 10 6.78 -32.25 -21.24
N SER A 11 7.51 -31.23 -20.79
CA SER A 11 8.96 -31.33 -20.57
C SER A 11 9.33 -32.40 -19.54
N ILE A 12 8.53 -32.58 -18.48
CA ILE A 12 8.70 -33.69 -17.52
C ILE A 12 8.49 -35.05 -18.20
N LEU A 13 7.40 -35.21 -18.97
CA LEU A 13 7.07 -36.47 -19.64
C LEU A 13 8.09 -36.85 -20.72
N GLU A 14 8.69 -35.87 -21.37
CA GLU A 14 9.69 -36.04 -22.44
C GLU A 14 11.13 -36.12 -21.91
N GLY A 15 11.32 -36.08 -20.58
CA GLY A 15 12.62 -36.17 -19.92
C GLY A 15 13.51 -34.94 -20.08
N ARG A 16 12.95 -33.81 -20.56
CA ARG A 16 13.65 -32.52 -20.69
C ARG A 16 13.65 -31.77 -19.36
N TYR A 17 14.38 -32.29 -18.39
CA TYR A 17 14.37 -31.75 -17.02
C TYR A 17 14.98 -30.35 -16.92
N THR A 18 15.97 -30.01 -17.74
CA THR A 18 16.53 -28.65 -17.79
C THR A 18 15.47 -27.63 -18.20
N ASP A 19 14.70 -27.93 -19.25
CA ASP A 19 13.60 -27.08 -19.71
C ASP A 19 12.49 -27.00 -18.66
N ALA A 20 12.17 -28.12 -18.01
CA ALA A 20 11.20 -28.15 -16.92
C ALA A 20 11.61 -27.25 -15.75
N LEU A 21 12.89 -27.27 -15.35
CA LEU A 21 13.41 -26.40 -14.29
C LEU A 21 13.37 -24.93 -14.67
N ALA A 22 13.71 -24.58 -15.92
CA ALA A 22 13.60 -23.21 -16.41
C ALA A 22 12.15 -22.68 -16.31
N ILE A 23 11.16 -23.50 -16.68
CA ILE A 23 9.74 -23.12 -16.55
C ILE A 23 9.33 -22.95 -15.08
N VAL A 24 9.88 -23.75 -14.16
CA VAL A 24 9.62 -23.58 -12.72
C VAL A 24 10.18 -22.25 -12.23
N ASP A 25 11.40 -21.90 -12.61
CA ASP A 25 12.03 -20.62 -12.24
C ASP A 25 11.21 -19.43 -12.76
N ASP A 26 10.74 -19.49 -14.01
CA ASP A 26 9.87 -18.46 -14.61
C ASP A 26 8.55 -18.34 -13.84
N LEU A 27 7.90 -19.46 -13.50
CA LEU A 27 6.66 -19.47 -12.74
C LEU A 27 6.83 -18.88 -11.33
N GLU A 28 7.95 -19.18 -10.66
CA GLU A 28 8.28 -18.60 -9.36
C GLU A 28 8.48 -17.08 -9.45
N GLU A 29 9.18 -16.61 -10.49
CA GLU A 29 9.38 -15.18 -10.72
C GLU A 29 8.05 -14.47 -10.99
N MET A 30 7.20 -15.03 -11.87
CA MET A 30 5.88 -14.48 -12.17
C MET A 30 4.99 -14.38 -10.93
N GLY A 31 5.02 -15.40 -10.07
CA GLY A 31 4.32 -15.41 -8.79
C GLY A 31 4.79 -14.27 -7.88
N LYS A 32 6.11 -14.10 -7.75
CA LYS A 32 6.72 -12.99 -7.00
C LYS A 32 6.31 -11.63 -7.56
N GLN A 33 6.40 -11.43 -8.87
CA GLN A 33 6.01 -10.16 -9.50
C GLN A 33 4.53 -9.83 -9.26
N THR A 34 3.65 -10.83 -9.29
CA THR A 34 2.21 -10.65 -9.03
C THR A 34 1.97 -10.14 -7.60
N ILE A 35 2.68 -10.71 -6.61
CA ILE A 35 2.58 -10.26 -5.21
C ILE A 35 3.06 -8.82 -5.07
N LEU A 36 4.20 -8.47 -5.68
CA LEU A 36 4.75 -7.12 -5.63
C LEU A 36 3.81 -6.08 -6.26
N ARG A 37 3.25 -6.37 -7.44
CA ARG A 37 2.25 -5.48 -8.09
C ARG A 37 1.02 -5.25 -7.24
N ASN A 38 0.55 -6.31 -6.56
CA ASN A 38 -0.59 -6.17 -5.64
C ASN A 38 -0.22 -5.33 -4.40
N ILE A 39 1.00 -5.45 -3.87
CA ILE A 39 1.45 -4.59 -2.78
C ILE A 39 1.52 -3.13 -3.24
N GLN A 40 2.08 -2.86 -4.43
CA GLN A 40 2.16 -1.52 -5.02
C GLN A 40 0.77 -0.88 -5.17
N SER A 41 -0.24 -1.61 -5.63
CA SER A 41 -1.60 -1.05 -5.74
C SER A 41 -2.20 -0.67 -4.39
N PHE A 42 -1.90 -1.42 -3.32
CA PHE A 42 -2.30 -1.05 -1.96
C PHE A 42 -1.51 0.16 -1.42
N ILE A 43 -0.22 0.28 -1.76
CA ILE A 43 0.61 1.46 -1.44
C ILE A 43 0.03 2.70 -2.11
N LEU A 44 -0.25 2.64 -3.41
CA LEU A 44 -0.85 3.73 -4.17
C LEU A 44 -2.15 4.23 -3.52
N ARG A 45 -3.07 3.31 -3.19
CA ARG A 45 -4.34 3.64 -2.51
C ARG A 45 -4.11 4.24 -1.11
N MET A 46 -3.14 3.73 -0.36
CA MET A 46 -2.80 4.25 0.95
C MET A 46 -2.25 5.69 0.86
N LEU A 47 -1.27 5.92 -0.01
CA LEU A 47 -0.65 7.22 -0.24
C LEU A 47 -1.68 8.24 -0.71
N MET A 48 -2.56 7.87 -1.64
CA MET A 48 -3.64 8.73 -2.11
C MET A 48 -4.50 9.25 -0.94
N HIS A 49 -4.87 8.40 0.01
CA HIS A 49 -5.66 8.83 1.18
C HIS A 49 -4.84 9.60 2.21
N LEU A 50 -3.55 9.30 2.38
CA LEU A 50 -2.65 10.08 3.24
C LEU A 50 -2.44 11.50 2.69
N ILE A 51 -2.30 11.64 1.37
CA ILE A 51 -2.25 12.94 0.69
C ILE A 51 -3.53 13.74 0.94
N LYS A 52 -4.70 13.12 0.78
CA LYS A 52 -5.99 13.77 1.08
C LYS A 52 -6.10 14.17 2.55
N ASN A 53 -5.61 13.33 3.46
CA ASN A 53 -5.57 13.63 4.89
C ASN A 53 -4.68 14.84 5.21
N GLN A 54 -3.48 14.91 4.62
CA GLN A 54 -2.58 16.04 4.79
C GLN A 54 -3.15 17.33 4.19
N VAL A 55 -3.65 17.29 2.95
CA VAL A 55 -4.12 18.50 2.26
C VAL A 55 -5.42 19.04 2.88
N GLU A 56 -6.35 18.16 3.24
CA GLU A 56 -7.65 18.57 3.79
C GLU A 56 -7.67 18.69 5.31
N GLN A 57 -6.54 18.39 5.98
CA GLN A 57 -6.38 18.46 7.43
C GLN A 57 -7.49 17.73 8.20
N ARG A 58 -7.95 16.60 7.64
CA ARG A 58 -9.06 15.80 8.17
C ARG A 58 -8.89 14.33 7.93
N LEU A 59 -9.47 13.50 8.80
CA LEU A 59 -9.56 12.06 8.59
C LEU A 59 -11.03 11.63 8.57
N THR A 60 -11.46 10.99 7.47
CA THR A 60 -12.80 10.42 7.37
C THR A 60 -12.80 8.93 7.71
N ASN A 61 -13.96 8.39 8.06
CA ASN A 61 -14.12 6.94 8.27
C ASN A 61 -13.76 6.12 7.03
N SER A 62 -14.11 6.60 5.83
CA SER A 62 -13.81 5.87 4.60
C SER A 62 -12.31 5.88 4.29
N TRP A 63 -11.62 7.00 4.53
CA TRP A 63 -10.17 7.07 4.33
C TRP A 63 -9.41 6.23 5.35
N ALA A 64 -9.77 6.35 6.63
CA ALA A 64 -9.19 5.51 7.70
C ALA A 64 -9.38 4.02 7.41
N ALA A 65 -10.60 3.61 6.99
CA ALA A 65 -10.88 2.23 6.63
C ALA A 65 -10.05 1.77 5.41
N SER A 66 -9.91 2.60 4.39
CA SER A 66 -9.14 2.30 3.18
C SER A 66 -7.63 2.15 3.46
N ILE A 67 -7.07 3.07 4.26
CA ILE A 67 -5.66 3.01 4.71
C ILE A 67 -5.44 1.74 5.54
N SER A 68 -6.28 1.49 6.54
CA SER A 68 -6.18 0.32 7.42
C SER A 68 -6.30 -1.00 6.63
N ASP A 69 -7.22 -1.07 5.66
CA ASP A 69 -7.35 -2.22 4.77
C ASP A 69 -6.09 -2.41 3.91
N SER A 70 -5.57 -1.35 3.27
CA SER A 70 -4.33 -1.42 2.51
C SER A 70 -3.19 -2.00 3.34
N ILE A 71 -2.95 -1.49 4.55
CA ILE A 71 -1.86 -1.96 5.42
C ILE A 71 -2.05 -3.43 5.81
N ARG A 72 -3.29 -3.85 6.12
CA ARG A 72 -3.59 -5.25 6.44
C ARG A 72 -3.37 -6.19 5.25
N GLN A 73 -3.73 -5.75 4.04
CA GLN A 73 -3.55 -6.53 2.83
C GLN A 73 -2.06 -6.63 2.45
N ILE A 74 -1.31 -5.52 2.58
CA ILE A 74 0.15 -5.51 2.43
C ILE A 74 0.81 -6.48 3.41
N LYS A 75 0.43 -6.46 4.70
CA LYS A 75 0.98 -7.42 5.69
C LYS A 75 0.77 -8.87 5.26
N LYS A 76 -0.44 -9.21 4.77
CA LYS A 76 -0.76 -10.58 4.34
C LYS A 76 0.04 -11.00 3.12
N LEU A 77 0.17 -10.13 2.14
CA LEU A 77 0.89 -10.42 0.89
C LEU A 77 2.40 -10.44 1.08
N ASN A 78 2.92 -9.56 1.93
CA ASN A 78 4.36 -9.40 2.09
C ASN A 78 5.00 -10.56 2.87
N LEU A 79 4.24 -11.21 3.76
CA LEU A 79 4.72 -12.38 4.49
C LEU A 79 4.72 -13.62 3.57
N LYS A 80 5.89 -14.20 3.31
CA LYS A 80 6.01 -15.42 2.49
C LYS A 80 5.35 -16.62 3.18
N ASP A 81 5.06 -17.66 2.40
CA ASP A 81 4.43 -18.90 2.89
C ASP A 81 5.18 -19.58 4.04
N ASN A 82 6.50 -19.37 4.13
CA ASN A 82 7.32 -19.87 5.25
C ASN A 82 7.07 -19.14 6.58
N LYS A 83 6.24 -18.09 6.60
CA LYS A 83 5.86 -17.26 7.76
C LYS A 83 7.03 -16.65 8.53
N LYS A 84 8.22 -16.60 7.92
CA LYS A 84 9.46 -16.12 8.57
C LYS A 84 10.17 -15.04 7.77
N SER A 85 9.87 -14.91 6.48
CA SER A 85 10.54 -13.99 5.58
C SER A 85 9.53 -13.16 4.80
N TYR A 86 10.02 -12.04 4.27
CA TYR A 86 9.20 -11.07 3.57
C TYR A 86 9.66 -10.92 2.11
N TYR A 87 8.74 -10.57 1.21
CA TYR A 87 9.08 -10.20 -0.17
C TYR A 87 9.78 -8.84 -0.22
N ILE A 88 9.34 -7.91 0.63
CA ILE A 88 9.86 -6.57 0.84
C ILE A 88 10.30 -6.47 2.30
N LYS A 89 11.57 -6.13 2.53
CA LYS A 89 12.14 -5.92 3.85
C LYS A 89 11.88 -4.49 4.33
N GLU A 90 11.98 -4.29 5.64
CA GLU A 90 11.67 -3.02 6.29
C GLU A 90 12.44 -1.82 5.70
N TYR A 91 13.70 -2.01 5.31
CA TYR A 91 14.52 -0.96 4.71
C TYR A 91 14.21 -0.68 3.22
N GLU A 92 13.42 -1.52 2.55
CA GLU A 92 13.12 -1.42 1.12
C GLU A 92 11.88 -0.56 0.84
N TRP A 93 11.09 -0.22 1.86
CA TRP A 93 9.88 0.59 1.68
C TRP A 93 10.16 1.97 1.11
N LYS A 94 11.27 2.61 1.50
CA LYS A 94 11.55 3.99 1.09
C LYS A 94 11.55 4.14 -0.44
N ILE A 95 12.24 3.25 -1.13
CA ILE A 95 12.34 3.27 -2.60
C ILE A 95 10.96 3.05 -3.23
N LEU A 96 10.18 2.09 -2.72
CA LEU A 96 8.84 1.81 -3.24
C LEU A 96 7.86 2.95 -3.00
N LEU A 97 8.00 3.70 -1.90
CA LEU A 97 7.18 4.88 -1.63
C LEU A 97 7.56 6.04 -2.55
N GLU A 98 8.87 6.23 -2.79
CA GLU A 98 9.39 7.23 -3.74
C GLU A 98 8.90 6.96 -5.17
N ASP A 99 8.86 5.72 -5.62
CA ASP A 99 8.39 5.34 -6.96
C ASP A 99 6.88 5.58 -7.16
N GLU A 100 6.08 5.50 -6.09
CA GLU A 100 4.61 5.54 -6.16
C GLU A 100 4.01 6.91 -5.80
N ILE A 101 4.78 7.83 -5.21
CA ILE A 101 4.24 9.08 -4.65
C ILE A 101 3.63 10.00 -5.72
N ASP A 102 4.25 10.12 -6.89
CA ASP A 102 3.75 11.01 -7.95
C ASP A 102 2.45 10.47 -8.57
N ALA A 103 2.35 9.15 -8.75
CA ALA A 103 1.11 8.49 -9.17
C ALA A 103 0.00 8.64 -8.12
N ALA A 104 0.37 8.61 -6.83
CA ALA A 104 -0.58 8.84 -5.74
C ALA A 104 -1.09 10.28 -5.70
N ILE A 105 -0.24 11.28 -6.00
CA ILE A 105 -0.63 12.68 -6.13
C ILE A 105 -1.59 12.86 -7.31
N GLU A 106 -1.31 12.22 -8.45
CA GLU A 106 -2.22 12.21 -9.59
C GLU A 106 -3.59 11.63 -9.23
N ALA A 107 -3.61 10.44 -8.64
CA ALA A 107 -4.86 9.82 -8.20
C ALA A 107 -5.61 10.69 -7.17
N ALA A 108 -4.88 11.30 -6.22
CA ALA A 108 -5.47 12.18 -5.23
C ALA A 108 -6.03 13.46 -5.86
N SER A 109 -5.42 14.03 -6.91
CA SER A 109 -5.94 15.25 -7.57
C SER A 109 -7.33 15.07 -8.17
N VAL A 110 -7.69 13.84 -8.56
CA VAL A 110 -9.02 13.52 -9.06
C VAL A 110 -10.08 13.54 -7.95
N GLU A 111 -9.70 13.24 -6.70
CA GLU A 111 -10.64 13.06 -5.58
C GLU A 111 -10.53 14.09 -4.44
N ALA A 112 -9.38 14.74 -4.30
CA ALA A 112 -9.08 15.66 -3.19
C ALA A 112 -9.87 16.95 -3.38
N CYS A 113 -10.40 17.47 -2.27
CA CYS A 113 -11.17 18.73 -2.29
C CYS A 113 -12.28 18.74 -3.36
N ASP A 114 -12.95 17.61 -3.58
CA ASP A 114 -13.97 17.43 -4.62
C ASP A 114 -13.48 17.77 -6.05
N GLY A 115 -12.19 17.55 -6.33
CA GLY A 115 -11.55 17.81 -7.62
C GLY A 115 -11.16 19.28 -7.85
N ALA A 116 -11.09 20.09 -6.78
CA ALA A 116 -10.78 21.52 -6.88
C ALA A 116 -9.34 21.81 -7.35
N TYR A 117 -8.42 20.85 -7.24
CA TYR A 117 -7.01 21.01 -7.58
C TYR A 117 -6.60 20.02 -8.66
N ASN A 118 -5.91 20.53 -9.69
CA ASN A 118 -5.22 19.66 -10.64
C ASN A 118 -3.90 19.12 -10.05
N TRP A 119 -3.26 18.19 -10.77
CA TRP A 119 -1.99 17.59 -10.36
C TRP A 119 -0.92 18.62 -9.96
N PHE A 120 -0.72 19.68 -10.76
CA PHE A 120 0.32 20.68 -10.49
C PHE A 120 0.07 21.41 -9.17
N GLN A 121 -1.17 21.83 -8.94
CA GLN A 121 -1.56 22.53 -7.72
C GLN A 121 -1.44 21.64 -6.50
N LEU A 122 -1.93 20.40 -6.59
CA LEU A 122 -1.85 19.46 -5.47
C LEU A 122 -0.38 19.10 -5.16
N SER A 123 0.44 18.90 -6.19
CA SER A 123 1.87 18.63 -6.08
C SER A 123 2.64 19.73 -5.31
N GLU A 124 2.22 20.99 -5.41
CA GLU A 124 2.81 22.11 -4.65
C GLU A 124 2.34 22.16 -3.19
N MET A 125 1.14 21.65 -2.91
CA MET A 125 0.55 21.63 -1.56
C MET A 125 1.03 20.45 -0.71
N VAL A 126 1.40 19.35 -1.35
CA VAL A 126 1.79 18.09 -0.68
C VAL A 126 3.22 18.17 -0.16
N ASP A 127 3.37 18.00 1.15
CA ASP A 127 4.66 17.68 1.75
C ASP A 127 4.89 16.17 1.60
N ARG A 128 5.62 15.83 0.54
CA ARG A 128 5.94 14.46 0.15
C ARG A 128 6.72 13.72 1.22
N GLU A 129 7.67 14.40 1.87
CA GLU A 129 8.52 13.77 2.89
C GLU A 129 7.67 13.34 4.07
N GLN A 130 6.79 14.22 4.55
CA GLN A 130 5.87 13.89 5.65
C GLN A 130 4.89 12.76 5.29
N VAL A 131 4.35 12.74 4.06
CA VAL A 131 3.47 11.65 3.60
C VAL A 131 4.22 10.32 3.57
N MET A 132 5.43 10.30 3.00
CA MET A 132 6.25 9.09 2.91
C MET A 132 6.70 8.60 4.29
N GLU A 133 7.07 9.50 5.20
CA GLU A 133 7.41 9.15 6.59
C GLU A 133 6.20 8.53 7.30
N THR A 134 5.02 9.12 7.16
CA THR A 134 3.77 8.58 7.71
C THR A 134 3.47 7.18 7.15
N ALA A 135 3.57 7.01 5.84
CA ALA A 135 3.38 5.73 5.17
C ALA A 135 4.38 4.67 5.65
N GLN A 136 5.67 5.03 5.77
CA GLN A 136 6.71 4.13 6.24
C GLN A 136 6.47 3.70 7.70
N ASN A 137 6.09 4.63 8.57
CA ASN A 137 5.74 4.32 9.96
C ASN A 137 4.58 3.32 10.04
N LEU A 138 3.52 3.51 9.25
CA LEU A 138 2.39 2.59 9.15
C LEU A 138 2.81 1.21 8.61
N LEU A 139 3.68 1.17 7.60
CA LEU A 139 4.20 -0.07 7.03
C LEU A 139 5.08 -0.84 8.03
N ASN A 140 5.88 -0.14 8.85
CA ASN A 140 6.72 -0.75 9.87
C ASN A 140 5.90 -1.47 10.95
N LEU A 141 4.67 -1.03 11.22
CA LEU A 141 3.75 -1.75 12.12
C LEU A 141 3.47 -3.18 11.62
N THR A 142 3.55 -3.43 10.30
CA THR A 142 3.27 -4.75 9.72
C THR A 142 4.31 -5.81 10.10
N TYR A 143 5.50 -5.43 10.55
CA TYR A 143 6.53 -6.35 11.03
C TYR A 143 6.38 -6.62 12.52
N ASN A 144 5.96 -5.61 13.27
CA ASN A 144 5.96 -5.62 14.74
C ASN A 144 4.68 -6.17 15.36
N TYR A 145 3.56 -6.13 14.63
CA TYR A 145 2.25 -6.50 15.18
C TYR A 145 1.60 -7.67 14.44
N SER A 146 0.86 -8.50 15.18
CA SER A 146 0.06 -9.57 14.59
C SER A 146 -1.10 -9.01 13.76
N VAL A 147 -1.68 -9.80 12.85
CA VAL A 147 -2.86 -9.36 12.07
C VAL A 147 -4.04 -8.98 12.99
N LYS A 148 -4.12 -9.60 14.17
CA LYS A 148 -5.19 -9.35 15.15
C LYS A 148 -5.04 -7.98 15.81
N ASP A 149 -3.82 -7.61 16.17
CA ASP A 149 -3.54 -6.40 16.95
C ASP A 149 -3.29 -5.19 16.05
N LEU A 150 -2.91 -5.42 14.79
CA LEU A 150 -2.58 -4.39 13.81
C LEU A 150 -3.69 -3.34 13.65
N THR A 151 -4.95 -3.76 13.65
CA THR A 151 -6.08 -2.82 13.51
C THR A 151 -6.12 -1.81 14.67
N THR A 152 -5.88 -2.27 15.90
CA THR A 152 -5.91 -1.40 17.08
C THR A 152 -4.77 -0.39 17.02
N VAL A 153 -3.55 -0.86 16.72
CA VAL A 153 -2.37 0.02 16.67
C VAL A 153 -2.46 1.03 15.53
N ILE A 154 -3.01 0.64 14.37
CA ILE A 154 -3.29 1.57 13.27
C ILE A 154 -4.30 2.65 13.71
N ASN A 155 -5.38 2.25 14.38
CA ASN A 155 -6.38 3.22 14.85
C ASN A 155 -5.80 4.18 15.88
N ASP A 156 -4.94 3.72 16.77
CA ASP A 156 -4.23 4.58 17.72
C ASP A 156 -3.29 5.55 16.97
N TYR A 157 -2.58 5.08 15.95
CA TYR A 157 -1.76 5.92 15.09
C TYR A 157 -2.60 6.99 14.36
N PHE A 158 -3.78 6.63 13.85
CA PHE A 158 -4.68 7.59 13.19
C PHE A 158 -5.11 8.76 14.06
N THR A 159 -5.12 8.61 15.39
CA THR A 159 -5.42 9.73 16.30
C THR A 159 -4.38 10.85 16.22
N GLN A 160 -3.16 10.53 15.80
CA GLN A 160 -2.04 11.45 15.68
C GLN A 160 -1.97 12.14 14.31
N LEU A 161 -2.76 11.67 13.34
CA LEU A 161 -2.85 12.29 12.01
C LEU A 161 -3.67 13.60 12.05
N PRO A 162 -3.49 14.50 11.06
CA PRO A 162 -4.38 15.64 10.88
C PRO A 162 -5.87 15.27 10.95
N GLY A 163 -6.59 15.90 11.87
CA GLY A 163 -8.01 15.63 12.14
C GLY A 163 -8.31 14.26 12.80
N GLY A 164 -7.29 13.55 13.30
CA GLY A 164 -7.40 12.24 13.95
C GLY A 164 -8.21 12.25 15.24
N GLU A 165 -8.02 13.27 16.10
CA GLU A 165 -8.82 13.42 17.33
C GLU A 165 -10.31 13.67 17.03
N ASP A 166 -10.62 14.48 16.02
CA ASP A 166 -12.00 14.71 15.59
C ASP A 166 -12.64 13.43 15.01
N TRP A 167 -11.86 12.66 14.25
CA TRP A 167 -12.27 11.35 13.78
C TRP A 167 -12.60 10.38 14.93
N LYS A 168 -11.72 10.30 15.94
CA LYS A 168 -11.89 9.45 17.13
C LYS A 168 -13.14 9.82 17.92
N GLU A 169 -13.36 11.12 18.13
CA GLU A 169 -14.50 11.63 18.88
C GLU A 169 -15.80 11.70 18.05
N LYS A 170 -15.76 11.39 16.75
CA LYS A 170 -16.85 11.59 15.78
C LYS A 170 -17.36 13.04 15.75
N ARG A 171 -16.49 14.02 15.99
CA ARG A 171 -16.85 15.44 15.87
C ARG A 171 -17.09 15.75 14.39
N LYS A 172 -18.24 16.36 14.07
CA LYS A 172 -18.47 16.88 12.71
C LYS A 172 -17.49 18.01 12.48
N ILE A 173 -16.63 17.86 11.48
CA ILE A 173 -15.72 18.93 11.06
C ILE A 173 -16.59 20.06 10.52
N GLN A 174 -16.68 21.15 11.28
CA GLN A 174 -17.35 22.36 10.84
C GLN A 174 -16.42 23.01 9.81
N VAL A 175 -16.67 22.78 8.53
CA VAL A 175 -15.96 23.50 7.47
C VAL A 175 -16.32 24.98 7.65
N ARG A 176 -15.39 25.77 8.20
CA ARG A 176 -15.50 27.23 8.20
C ARG A 176 -15.25 27.67 6.76
N LEU A 177 -16.33 27.91 6.04
CA LEU A 177 -16.31 28.72 4.82
C LEU A 177 -15.96 30.15 5.26
N ASN A 178 -14.72 30.57 5.00
CA ASN A 178 -14.32 31.96 5.00
C ASN A 178 -14.21 32.43 3.55
#